data_AF-A0A409V9N3-F1
#
_entry.id   AF-A0A409V9N3-F1
#
_cell.length_a   1.000
_cell.length_b   1.000
_cell.length_c   1.000
_cell.angle_alpha   90.00
_cell.angle_beta   90.00
_cell.angle_gamma   90.00
#
_symmetry.space_group_name_H-M   'P 1'
#
loop_
_entity.id
_entity.type
_entity.pdbx_description
1 polymer ?
#
loop_
_entity_poly.entity_id
_entity_poly.type
_entity_poly.pdbx_seq_one_letter_code
_entity_poly.pdbx_strand_id
1 'polypeptide(L)'
;MATSKQAAKRLTVIAESWKRDPFRPNIQLQTFLKSLAQHPKLTDQTVDAVRALRDGDMQKKYELSFKTLHPPSAPMHYDRLVEGVEKSAQGIKRSWWKVFFGIW
;
A
#
# COMPACT_ATOMS: atom_id res chain seq x y z
N MET A 1 17.55 -24.29 12.14
CA MET A 1 16.80 -24.60 10.90
C MET A 1 15.30 -24.84 11.10
N ALA A 2 14.75 -24.79 12.32
CA ALA A 2 13.29 -24.81 12.56
C ALA A 2 12.65 -23.40 12.55
N THR A 3 13.38 -22.38 12.98
CA THR A 3 12.94 -20.98 13.03
C THR A 3 12.61 -20.38 11.66
N SER A 4 13.42 -20.66 10.63
CA SER A 4 13.18 -20.18 9.27
C SER A 4 11.88 -20.73 8.66
N LYS A 5 11.52 -21.99 8.93
CA LYS A 5 10.26 -22.59 8.47
C LYS A 5 9.04 -21.92 9.11
N GLN A 6 9.14 -21.55 10.38
CA GLN A 6 8.07 -20.85 11.09
C GLN A 6 7.93 -19.40 10.62
N ALA A 7 9.05 -18.70 10.42
CA ALA A 7 9.10 -17.36 9.83
C ALA A 7 8.48 -17.35 8.42
N ALA A 8 8.85 -18.33 7.58
CA ALA A 8 8.30 -18.50 6.24
C ALA A 8 6.78 -18.65 6.27
N LYS A 9 6.26 -19.57 7.11
CA LYS A 9 4.82 -19.78 7.27
C LYS A 9 4.08 -18.50 7.68
N ARG A 10 4.62 -17.75 8.64
CA ARG A 10 4.03 -16.47 9.07
C ARG A 10 4.02 -15.44 7.93
N LEU A 11 5.12 -15.33 7.19
CA LEU A 11 5.21 -14.41 6.07
C LEU A 11 4.25 -14.78 4.94
N THR A 12 4.07 -16.07 4.65
CA THR A 12 3.09 -16.55 3.67
C THR A 12 1.67 -16.14 4.05
N VAL A 13 1.28 -16.30 5.31
CA VAL A 13 -0.04 -15.87 5.80
C VAL A 13 -0.21 -14.36 5.64
N ILE A 14 0.80 -13.56 5.96
CA ILE A 14 0.74 -12.10 5.77
C ILE A 14 0.63 -11.76 4.28
N ALA A 15 1.39 -12.42 3.41
CA ALA A 15 1.34 -12.22 1.97
C ALA A 15 -0.04 -12.55 1.37
N GLU A 16 -0.71 -13.58 1.88
CA GLU A 16 -2.07 -13.96 1.45
C GLU A 16 -3.11 -12.90 1.79
N SER A 17 -2.95 -12.22 2.93
CA SER A 17 -3.84 -11.11 3.32
C SER A 17 -3.65 -9.83 2.50
N TRP A 18 -2.58 -9.74 1.69
CA TRP A 18 -2.28 -8.53 0.95
C TRP A 18 -3.20 -8.35 -0.25
N LYS A 19 -3.78 -7.15 -0.40
CA LYS A 19 -4.65 -6.81 -1.54
C LYS A 19 -3.85 -6.81 -2.85
N ARG A 20 -4.51 -7.24 -3.93
CA ARG A 20 -3.99 -7.17 -5.29
C ARG A 20 -4.02 -5.72 -5.80
N ASP A 21 -2.93 -5.26 -6.40
CA ASP A 21 -2.84 -3.93 -7.03
C ASP A 21 -3.48 -3.98 -8.44
N PRO A 22 -4.61 -3.28 -8.69
CA PRO A 22 -5.24 -3.26 -10.00
C PRO A 22 -4.46 -2.44 -11.05
N PHE A 23 -3.61 -1.49 -10.61
CA PHE A 23 -2.86 -0.60 -11.50
C PHE A 23 -1.56 -1.20 -11.98
N ARG A 24 -0.99 -2.15 -11.24
CA ARG A 24 0.26 -2.84 -11.60
C ARG A 24 0.06 -4.35 -11.63
N PRO A 25 -0.63 -4.90 -12.65
CA PRO A 25 -0.91 -6.34 -12.71
C PRO A 25 0.35 -7.20 -12.72
N ASN A 26 1.46 -6.68 -13.25
CA ASN A 26 2.74 -7.39 -13.38
C ASN A 26 3.64 -7.26 -12.15
N ILE A 27 3.34 -6.36 -11.21
CA ILE A 27 4.18 -6.10 -10.02
C ILE A 27 3.27 -6.18 -8.79
N GLN A 28 3.22 -7.35 -8.18
CA GLN A 28 2.36 -7.64 -7.03
C GLN A 28 3.21 -7.89 -5.79
N LEU A 29 3.02 -7.09 -4.74
CA LEU A 29 3.75 -7.25 -3.49
C LEU A 29 3.49 -8.62 -2.85
N GLN A 30 2.25 -9.12 -2.94
CA GLN A 30 1.91 -10.48 -2.51
C GLN A 30 2.82 -11.55 -3.12
N THR A 31 3.06 -11.49 -4.43
CA THR A 31 3.91 -12.45 -5.15
C THR A 31 5.36 -12.36 -4.67
N PHE A 32 5.87 -11.13 -4.51
CA PHE A 32 7.20 -10.90 -3.96
C PHE A 32 7.34 -11.49 -2.55
N LEU A 33 6.38 -11.22 -1.65
CA LEU A 33 6.42 -11.72 -0.28
C LEU A 33 6.33 -13.25 -0.21
N LYS A 34 5.56 -13.89 -1.09
CA LYS A 34 5.52 -15.35 -1.23
C LYS A 34 6.88 -15.92 -1.67
N SER A 35 7.55 -15.27 -2.61
CA SER A 35 8.92 -15.65 -3.01
C SER A 35 9.92 -15.43 -1.87
N LEU A 36 9.79 -14.33 -1.13
CA LEU A 36 10.66 -14.00 -0.01
C LEU A 36 10.52 -15.01 1.14
N ALA A 37 9.33 -15.58 1.35
CA ALA A 37 9.11 -16.64 2.33
C ALA A 37 9.91 -17.91 2.03
N GLN A 38 10.30 -18.14 0.78
CA GLN A 38 11.12 -19.29 0.37
C GLN A 38 12.64 -19.00 0.44
N HIS A 39 13.02 -17.75 0.75
CA HIS A 39 14.42 -17.35 0.72
C HIS A 39 15.20 -17.93 1.92
N PRO A 40 16.40 -18.50 1.70
CA PRO A 40 17.16 -19.20 2.75
C PRO A 40 17.66 -18.27 3.88
N LYS A 41 17.75 -16.96 3.62
CA LYS A 41 18.18 -15.95 4.60
C LYS A 41 17.02 -15.13 5.19
N LEU A 42 15.81 -15.69 5.22
CA LEU A 42 14.67 -15.02 5.85
C LEU A 42 14.92 -14.83 7.35
N THR A 43 14.73 -13.61 7.84
CA THR A 43 14.87 -13.24 9.25
C THR A 43 13.52 -12.93 9.88
N ASP A 44 13.38 -13.15 11.19
CA ASP A 44 12.16 -12.78 11.93
C ASP A 44 11.89 -11.27 11.87
N GLN A 45 12.93 -10.45 11.86
CA GLN A 45 12.83 -8.99 11.65
C GLN A 45 12.13 -8.62 10.34
N THR A 46 12.33 -9.42 9.28
CA THR A 46 11.64 -9.21 8.00
C THR A 46 10.15 -9.46 8.15
N VAL A 47 9.76 -10.52 8.87
CA VAL A 47 8.35 -10.84 9.13
C VAL A 47 7.68 -9.73 9.94
N ASP A 48 8.37 -9.23 10.98
CA ASP A 48 7.87 -8.12 11.79
C ASP A 48 7.74 -6.81 11.00
N ALA A 49 8.71 -6.51 10.12
CA ALA A 49 8.63 -5.34 9.24
C ALA A 49 7.44 -5.42 8.27
N VAL A 50 7.21 -6.58 7.66
CA VAL A 50 6.08 -6.78 6.74
C VAL A 50 4.75 -6.73 7.50
N ARG A 51 4.70 -7.25 8.73
CA ARG A 51 3.53 -7.09 9.62
C ARG A 51 3.26 -5.62 9.91
N ALA A 52 4.28 -4.86 10.32
CA ALA A 52 4.15 -3.44 10.63
C ALA A 52 3.70 -2.61 9.41
N LEU A 53 4.18 -2.96 8.21
CA LEU A 53 3.72 -2.36 6.95
C LEU A 53 2.23 -2.67 6.68
N ARG A 54 1.79 -3.92 6.90
CA ARG A 54 0.38 -4.32 6.71
C ARG A 54 -0.54 -3.54 7.63
N ASP A 55 -0.15 -3.48 8.90
CA ASP A 55 -0.97 -2.93 9.98
C ASP A 55 -0.92 -1.39 10.02
N GLY A 56 -0.10 -0.76 9.16
CA GLY A 56 0.04 0.68 9.07
C GLY A 56 0.65 1.29 10.33
N ASP A 57 1.52 0.56 11.03
CA ASP A 57 2.02 0.96 12.35
C ASP A 57 2.76 2.30 12.30
N MET A 58 3.50 2.58 11.21
CA MET A 58 4.19 3.86 11.03
C MET A 58 3.22 5.02 10.80
N GLN A 59 2.09 4.78 10.12
CA GLN A 59 1.06 5.79 9.91
C GLN A 59 0.39 6.17 11.24
N LYS A 60 0.16 5.18 12.12
CA LYS A 60 -0.38 5.40 13.47
C LYS A 60 0.64 6.06 14.40
N LYS A 61 1.92 5.72 14.27
CA LYS A 61 2.98 6.29 15.10
C LYS A 61 3.27 7.75 14.76
N TYR A 62 3.17 8.09 13.48
CA TYR A 62 3.46 9.43 12.95
C TYR A 62 2.23 9.99 12.27
N GLU A 63 1.16 10.18 13.04
CA GLU A 63 -0.08 10.76 12.52
C GLU A 63 0.18 12.15 11.93
N LEU A 64 -0.29 12.36 10.71
CA LEU A 64 -0.16 13.64 10.03
C LEU A 64 -1.21 14.61 10.57
N SER A 65 -0.76 15.82 10.92
CA SER A 65 -1.68 16.86 11.39
C SER A 65 -2.69 17.23 10.29
N PHE A 66 -3.87 17.70 10.69
CA PHE A 66 -4.88 18.18 9.75
C PHE A 66 -4.33 19.23 8.78
N LYS A 67 -3.50 20.17 9.28
CA LYS A 67 -2.86 21.21 8.46
C LYS A 67 -1.88 20.66 7.44
N THR A 68 -1.25 19.52 7.73
CA THR A 68 -0.35 18.82 6.80
C THR A 68 -1.15 18.13 5.69
N LEU A 69 -2.30 17.52 6.04
CA LEU A 69 -3.20 16.88 5.08
C LEU A 69 -4.05 17.88 4.28
N HIS A 70 -4.19 19.12 4.74
CA HIS A 70 -5.00 20.15 4.09
C HIS A 70 -4.21 21.47 4.04
N PRO A 71 -3.20 21.58 3.16
CA PRO A 71 -2.37 22.77 3.08
C PRO A 71 -3.23 23.98 2.64
N PRO A 72 -2.98 25.19 3.17
CA PRO A 72 -3.80 26.38 2.84
C PRO A 72 -3.86 26.72 1.35
N SER A 73 -2.78 26.44 0.60
CA SER A 73 -2.71 26.68 -0.84
C SER A 73 -3.59 25.72 -1.65
N ALA A 74 -3.87 24.52 -1.15
CA ALA A 74 -4.67 23.51 -1.82
C ALA A 74 -5.33 22.54 -0.81
N PRO A 75 -6.37 22.97 -0.08
CA PRO A 75 -6.92 22.19 1.04
C PRO A 75 -7.41 20.80 0.62
N MET A 76 -8.00 20.69 -0.57
CA MET A 76 -8.57 19.43 -1.10
C MET A 76 -7.54 18.54 -1.82
N HIS A 77 -6.25 18.85 -1.78
CA HIS A 77 -5.26 18.19 -2.65
C HIS A 77 -5.23 16.67 -2.46
N TYR A 78 -5.12 16.19 -1.23
CA TYR A 78 -4.99 14.76 -0.94
C TYR A 78 -6.32 14.02 -1.08
N ASP A 79 -7.45 14.63 -0.70
CA ASP A 79 -8.79 14.05 -0.92
C ASP A 79 -9.04 13.78 -2.40
N ARG A 80 -8.69 14.75 -3.24
CA ARG A 80 -8.78 14.64 -4.70
C ARG A 80 -7.90 13.54 -5.26
N LEU A 81 -6.67 13.39 -4.73
CA LEU A 81 -5.79 12.29 -5.13
C LEU A 81 -6.41 10.92 -4.80
N VAL A 82 -6.96 10.76 -3.59
CA VAL A 82 -7.62 9.51 -3.17
C VAL A 82 -8.82 9.22 -4.06
N GLU A 83 -9.70 10.21 -4.27
CA GLU A 83 -10.88 10.08 -5.14
C GLU A 83 -10.49 9.71 -6.58
N GLY A 84 -9.43 10.32 -7.12
CA GLY A 84 -8.91 10.01 -8.45
C GLY A 84 -8.44 8.56 -8.56
N VAL A 85 -7.73 8.07 -7.54
CA VAL A 85 -7.28 6.66 -7.48
C VAL A 85 -8.49 5.73 -7.42
N GLU A 86 -9.46 5.97 -6.54
CA GLU A 86 -10.65 5.12 -6.42
C GLU A 86 -11.49 5.08 -7.70
N LYS A 87 -11.80 6.25 -8.28
CA LYS A 87 -12.54 6.34 -9.54
C LYS A 87 -11.81 5.63 -10.69
N SER A 88 -10.50 5.80 -10.77
CA SER A 88 -9.71 5.15 -11.82
C SER A 88 -9.66 3.63 -11.67
N ALA A 89 -9.65 3.10 -10.44
CA ALA A 89 -9.77 1.67 -10.19
C ALA A 89 -11.13 1.09 -10.64
N GLN A 90 -12.18 1.93 -10.61
CA GLN A 90 -13.52 1.59 -11.12
C GLN A 90 -13.67 1.79 -12.64
N GLY A 91 -12.60 2.23 -13.33
CA GLY A 91 -12.63 2.55 -14.77
C GLY A 91 -13.30 3.89 -15.09
N ILE A 92 -13.65 4.70 -14.08
CA ILE A 92 -14.26 6.02 -14.25
C ILE A 92 -13.16 7.01 -14.61
N LYS A 93 -13.27 7.58 -15.81
CA LYS A 93 -12.34 8.60 -16.31
C LYS A 93 -12.89 10.00 -16.08
N ARG A 94 -12.01 10.95 -15.81
CA ARG A 94 -12.36 12.38 -15.85
C ARG A 94 -12.54 12.81 -17.31
N SER A 95 -13.57 13.60 -17.58
CA SER A 95 -13.73 14.23 -18.89
C SER A 95 -12.55 15.16 -19.19
N TRP A 96 -12.15 15.26 -20.45
CA TRP A 96 -11.00 16.07 -20.87
C TRP A 96 -11.07 17.53 -20.35
N TRP A 97 -12.23 18.18 -20.42
CA TRP A 97 -12.40 19.55 -19.94
C TRP A 97 -12.21 19.68 -18.42
N LYS A 98 -12.59 18.66 -17.64
CA LYS A 98 -12.35 18.63 -16.18
C LYS A 98 -10.86 18.56 -15.85
N VAL A 99 -10.10 17.82 -16.67
CA VAL A 99 -8.64 17.75 -16.54
C VAL A 99 -8.01 19.10 -16.91
N PHE A 100 -8.41 19.68 -18.05
CA PHE A 100 -7.88 20.96 -18.54
C PHE A 100 -8.10 22.12 -17.55
N PHE A 101 -9.31 22.23 -16.98
CA PHE A 101 -9.64 23.30 -16.02
C PHE A 101 -9.31 22.97 -14.56
N GLY A 102 -8.68 21.81 -14.28
CA GLY A 102 -8.38 21.41 -12.91
C GLY A 102 -9.61 21.19 -12.02
N ILE A 103 -10.77 20.91 -12.63
CA ILE A 103 -12.05 20.66 -11.95
C ILE A 103 -12.11 19.19 -11.58
N TRP A 104 -12.12 18.89 -10.28
CA TRP A 104 -12.14 17.53 -9.75
C TRP A 104 -13.56 16.96 -9.71
#